data_AF-A0A2D6QVP4-F1
#
_entry.id   AF-A0A2D6QVP4-F1
#
_cell.length_a   1.000
_cell.length_b   1.000
_cell.length_c   1.000
_cell.angle_alpha   90.00
_cell.angle_beta   90.00
_cell.angle_gamma   90.00
#
_symmetry.space_group_name_H-M   'P 1'
#
loop_
_entity.id
_entity.type
_entity.pdbx_description
1 polymer ?
#
loop_
_entity_poly.entity_id
_entity_poly.type
_entity_poly.pdbx_seq_one_letter_code
_entity_poly.pdbx_strand_id
1 'polypeptide(L)' 'MKAGETISSNDIFIKRPGTGIPAEFKDKVVGMKSVRDMSADSVIKWEDLKHA' A
#
# COMPACT_ATOMS: atom_id res chain seq x y z
N MET A 1 -0.42 9.73 1.57
CA MET A 1 0.58 9.45 2.63
C MET A 1 1.95 9.92 2.19
N LYS A 2 2.79 10.34 3.15
CA LYS A 2 4.17 10.77 2.91
C LYS A 2 5.15 9.60 2.95
N ALA A 3 6.30 9.76 2.32
CA ALA A 3 7.40 8.80 2.37
C ALA A 3 7.80 8.50 3.83
N GLY A 4 7.96 7.22 4.18
CA GLY A 4 8.33 6.74 5.52
C GLY A 4 7.15 6.54 6.48
N GLU A 5 5.94 6.97 6.12
CA GLU A 5 4.72 6.70 6.89
C GLU A 5 4.38 5.21 6.88
N THR A 6 3.79 4.73 7.98
CA THR A 6 3.38 3.33 8.15
C THR A 6 1.95 3.17 7.66
N ILE A 7 1.71 2.19 6.80
CA ILE A 7 0.40 1.92 6.23
C ILE A 7 -0.48 1.25 7.28
N SER A 8 -1.62 1.88 7.61
CA SER A 8 -2.63 1.29 8.47
C SER A 8 -3.67 0.53 7.66
N SER A 9 -4.47 -0.32 8.32
CA SER A 9 -5.58 -1.00 7.64
C SER A 9 -6.65 -0.03 7.12
N ASN A 10 -6.71 1.21 7.62
CA ASN A 10 -7.68 2.21 7.19
C ASN A 10 -7.21 2.97 5.93
N ASP A 11 -5.93 2.89 5.60
CA ASP A 11 -5.36 3.53 4.39
C ASP A 11 -5.54 2.67 3.13
N ILE A 12 -5.91 1.40 3.28
CA ILE A 12 -6.02 0.42 2.20
C ILE A 12 -7.48 0.13 1.89
N PHE A 13 -7.84 0.23 0.61
CA PHE A 13 -9.12 -0.24 0.10
C PHE A 13 -8.91 -1.24 -1.03
N ILE A 14 -9.64 -2.35 -1.02
CA ILE A 14 -9.59 -3.34 -2.09
C ILE A 14 -10.56 -2.89 -3.19
N LYS A 15 -10.03 -2.59 -4.38
CA LYS A 15 -10.78 -2.15 -5.55
C LYS A 15 -10.62 -3.12 -6.73
N ARG A 16 -11.55 -3.04 -7.70
CA ARG A 16 -11.48 -3.74 -8.98
C ARG A 16 -11.24 -2.75 -10.13
N PRO A 17 -10.55 -3.17 -11.21
CA PRO A 17 -9.85 -4.44 -11.38
C PRO A 17 -8.59 -4.54 -10.50
N GLY A 18 -8.16 -5.76 -10.16
CA GLY A 18 -6.99 -5.99 -9.31
C GLY A 18 -5.68 -5.81 -10.08
N THR A 19 -5.19 -4.57 -10.20
CA THR A 19 -3.99 -4.20 -10.99
C THR A 19 -2.75 -3.92 -10.14
N GLY A 20 -2.88 -3.95 -8.81
CA GLY A 20 -1.79 -3.73 -7.85
C GLY A 20 -1.41 -5.00 -7.11
N ILE A 21 -1.12 -4.85 -5.81
CA ILE A 21 -0.88 -5.99 -4.92
C ILE A 21 -2.16 -6.84 -4.80
N PRO A 22 -2.08 -8.18 -4.93
CA PRO A 22 -3.21 -9.08 -4.70
C PRO A 22 -3.83 -8.89 -3.30
N ALA A 23 -5.16 -8.90 -3.23
CA ALA A 23 -5.90 -8.59 -2.01
C ALA A 23 -5.61 -9.54 -0.84
N GLU A 24 -5.15 -10.77 -1.12
CA GLU A 24 -4.73 -11.75 -0.11
C GLU A 24 -3.52 -11.26 0.73
N PHE A 25 -2.71 -10.35 0.20
CA PHE A 25 -1.55 -9.80 0.90
C PHE A 25 -1.89 -8.52 1.69
N LYS A 26 -3.17 -8.14 1.82
CA LYS A 26 -3.56 -6.93 2.57
C LYS A 26 -2.90 -6.89 3.95
N ASP A 27 -2.95 -7.99 4.69
CA ASP A 27 -2.40 -8.06 6.04
C ASP A 27 -0.86 -7.98 6.08
N LYS A 28 -0.19 -8.38 4.98
CA LYS A 28 1.26 -8.19 4.82
C LYS A 28 1.60 -6.71 4.59
N VAL A 29 0.75 -5.98 3.85
CA VAL A 29 0.97 -4.55 3.54
C VAL A 29 0.73 -3.66 4.75
N VAL A 30 -0.25 -4.01 5.61
CA VAL A 30 -0.48 -3.29 6.87
C VAL A 30 0.77 -3.39 7.76
N GLY A 31 1.25 -2.24 8.22
CA GLY A 31 2.48 -2.13 9.01
C GLY A 31 3.75 -1.91 8.18
N MET A 32 3.71 -2.04 6.85
CA MET A 32 4.83 -1.65 5.99
C MET A 32 4.95 -0.12 5.91
N LYS A 33 6.14 0.36 5.54
CA LYS A 33 6.41 1.79 5.34
C LYS A 33 6.44 2.14 3.86
N SER A 34 5.87 3.28 3.50
CA SER A 34 6.01 3.84 2.16
C SER A 34 7.47 4.25 1.90
N VAL A 35 7.98 4.03 0.69
CA VAL A 35 9.31 4.53 0.27
C VAL A 35 9.23 5.87 -0.47
N ARG A 36 8.02 6.28 -0.86
CA ARG A 36 7.74 7.55 -1.55
C ARG A 36 6.40 8.13 -1.11
N ASP A 37 6.17 9.38 -1.47
CA ASP A 37 4.86 10.03 -1.35
C ASP A 37 3.84 9.34 -2.27
N MET A 38 2.64 9.08 -1.75
CA MET A 38 1.52 8.50 -2.48
C MET A 38 0.26 9.35 -2.28
N SER A 39 -0.41 9.66 -3.39
CA SER A 39 -1.70 10.36 -3.37
C SER A 39 -2.79 9.47 -2.79
N ALA A 40 -3.87 10.08 -2.30
CA ALA A 40 -5.09 9.32 -2.05
C ALA A 40 -5.55 8.66 -3.36
N ASP A 41 -6.19 7.50 -3.23
CA ASP A 41 -6.75 6.73 -4.34
C ASP A 41 -5.74 6.21 -5.39
N SER A 42 -4.45 6.12 -5.03
CA SER A 42 -3.44 5.47 -5.87
C SER A 42 -3.40 3.96 -5.65
N VAL A 43 -3.11 3.19 -6.71
CA VAL A 43 -2.83 1.76 -6.61
C VAL A 43 -1.46 1.54 -5.95
N ILE A 44 -1.43 0.78 -4.86
CA ILE A 44 -0.20 0.41 -4.14
C ILE A 44 0.48 -0.76 -4.87
N LYS A 45 1.79 -0.66 -5.06
CA LYS A 45 2.66 -1.71 -5.61
C LYS A 45 3.77 -2.07 -4.62
N TRP A 46 4.40 -3.23 -4.82
CA TRP A 46 5.51 -3.68 -3.96
C TRP A 46 6.69 -2.72 -3.93
N GLU A 47 7.00 -2.08 -5.06
CA GLU A 47 8.05 -1.05 -5.17
C GLU A 47 7.78 0.19 -4.31
N ASP A 48 6.53 0.41 -3.88
CA ASP A 48 6.17 1.51 -3.01
C ASP A 48 6.43 1.22 -1.52
N LEU A 49 6.79 -0.03 -1.17
CA LEU A 49 6.86 -0.53 0.19
C LEU A 49 8.29 -0.93 0.57
N LYS A 50 8.73 -0.48 1.75
CA LYS A 50 10.06 -0.79 2.26
C LYS A 50 10.11 -2.26 2.72
N HIS A 51 11.10 -3.02 2.24
CA HIS A 51 11.30 -4.44 2.56
C HIS A 51 10.21 -5.40 2.02
N ALA A 52 9.63 -5.09 0.86
CA ALA A 52 8.62 -5.91 0.17
C ALA A 52 9.11 -7.31 -0.26
#